data_AF-A0A5B7ILL1-F1
#
_entry.id   AF-A0A5B7ILL1-F1
#
_cell.length_a   1.000
_cell.length_b   1.000
_cell.length_c   1.000
_cell.angle_alpha   90.00
_cell.angle_beta   90.00
_cell.angle_gamma   90.00
#
_symmetry.space_group_name_H-M   'P 1'
#
loop_
_entity.id
_entity.type
_entity.pdbx_description
1 polymer ?
#
loop_
_entity_poly.entity_id
_entity_poly.type
_entity_poly.pdbx_seq_one_letter_code
_entity_poly.pdbx_strand_id
1 'polypeptide(L)'
;MPPKRPATSPAMLPSVAKKTRKSLTLEAKLDIIHRHERSEKTNSIAGHHGLTPSTVSTIFKSADSIKKAGETISSLEAKRTT
;
A
#
# COMPACT_ATOMS: atom_id res chain seq x y z
N MET A 1 -30.70 21.79 -29.37
CA MET A 1 -30.08 22.01 -28.04
C MET A 1 -30.79 21.12 -27.03
N PRO A 2 -30.11 20.23 -26.28
CA PRO A 2 -30.79 19.37 -25.32
C PRO A 2 -31.16 20.16 -24.04
N PRO A 3 -32.30 19.87 -23.41
CA PRO A 3 -32.71 20.55 -22.18
C PRO A 3 -31.77 20.22 -21.01
N LYS A 4 -31.46 21.26 -20.23
CA LYS A 4 -30.60 21.21 -19.05
C LYS A 4 -31.27 20.33 -17.99
N ARG A 5 -30.63 19.23 -17.59
CA ARG A 5 -31.17 18.29 -16.59
C ARG A 5 -31.44 19.02 -15.27
N PRO A 6 -32.58 18.76 -14.59
CA PRO A 6 -32.82 19.32 -13.26
C PRO A 6 -31.75 18.83 -12.29
N ALA A 7 -31.27 19.72 -11.41
CA ALA A 7 -30.44 19.32 -10.29
C ALA A 7 -31.29 18.45 -9.35
N THR A 8 -31.14 17.13 -9.47
CA THR A 8 -31.73 16.16 -8.53
C THR A 8 -31.31 16.58 -7.13
N SER A 9 -32.30 16.92 -6.29
CA SER A 9 -32.11 17.16 -4.87
C SER A 9 -31.34 15.99 -4.26
N PRO A 10 -30.47 16.21 -3.26
CA PRO A 10 -29.68 15.14 -2.69
C PRO A 10 -30.64 14.14 -2.04
N ALA A 11 -30.92 13.06 -2.77
CA ALA A 11 -31.46 11.84 -2.20
C ALA A 11 -30.55 11.49 -1.02
N MET A 12 -31.13 11.35 0.17
CA MET A 12 -30.45 10.87 1.37
C MET A 12 -29.92 9.46 1.08
N LEU A 13 -28.76 9.39 0.41
CA LEU A 13 -27.99 8.16 0.30
C LEU A 13 -27.45 7.88 1.70
N PRO A 14 -27.60 6.66 2.23
CA PRO A 14 -26.94 6.29 3.47
C PRO A 14 -25.44 6.55 3.30
N SER A 15 -24.86 7.31 4.22
CA SER A 15 -23.43 7.58 4.29
C SER A 15 -22.68 6.25 4.20
N VAL A 16 -22.01 5.99 3.07
CA VAL A 16 -21.16 4.81 2.92
C VAL A 16 -20.05 4.95 3.97
N ALA A 17 -20.13 4.16 5.03
CA ALA A 17 -19.13 4.16 6.08
C ALA A 17 -17.75 3.96 5.45
N LYS A 18 -16.84 4.92 5.65
CA LYS A 18 -15.49 4.87 5.08
C LYS A 18 -14.80 3.62 5.61
N LYS A 19 -14.28 2.78 4.71
CA LYS A 19 -13.43 1.65 5.10
C LYS A 19 -12.15 2.19 5.73
N THR A 20 -11.78 1.63 6.89
CA THR A 20 -10.53 1.97 7.56
C THR A 20 -9.33 1.45 6.76
N ARG A 21 -8.24 2.21 6.74
CA ARG A 21 -7.01 1.81 6.05
C ARG A 21 -6.33 0.70 6.85
N LYS A 22 -5.97 -0.40 6.17
CA LYS A 22 -5.11 -1.44 6.75
C LYS A 22 -3.66 -0.94 6.78
N SER A 23 -3.01 -0.99 7.94
CA SER A 23 -1.57 -0.76 8.06
C SER A 23 -0.80 -2.02 7.67
N LEU A 24 0.40 -1.83 7.11
CA LEU A 24 1.33 -2.91 6.79
C LEU A 24 2.60 -2.71 7.62
N THR A 25 3.16 -3.80 8.16
CA THR A 25 4.44 -3.78 8.88
C THR A 25 5.59 -3.46 7.92
N LEU A 26 6.72 -2.99 8.46
CA LEU A 26 7.90 -2.70 7.64
C LEU A 26 8.43 -3.98 6.97
N GLU A 27 8.54 -5.08 7.72
CA GLU A 27 8.97 -6.39 7.22
C GLU A 27 8.16 -6.86 6.02
N ALA A 28 6.83 -6.73 6.08
CA ALA A 28 5.98 -7.11 4.95
C ALA A 28 6.22 -6.24 3.70
N LYS A 29 6.54 -4.95 3.88
CA LYS A 29 6.91 -4.09 2.74
C LYS A 29 8.28 -4.46 2.17
N LEU A 30 9.24 -4.82 3.01
CA LEU A 30 10.56 -5.27 2.59
C LEU A 30 10.47 -6.59 1.83
N ASP A 31 9.69 -7.56 2.29
CA ASP A 31 9.47 -8.83 1.58
C ASP A 31 8.88 -8.59 0.17
N ILE A 32 7.88 -7.70 0.06
CA ILE A 32 7.30 -7.32 -1.23
C ILE A 32 8.35 -6.74 -2.18
N ILE A 33 9.26 -5.89 -1.69
CA ILE A 33 10.35 -5.31 -2.48
C ILE A 33 11.34 -6.40 -2.90
N HIS A 34 11.77 -7.26 -1.97
CA HIS A 34 12.73 -8.33 -2.26
C HIS A 34 12.21 -9.33 -3.30
N ARG A 35 10.93 -9.72 -3.22
CA ARG A 35 10.29 -10.58 -4.22
C ARG A 35 10.24 -9.94 -5.59
N HIS A 36 9.95 -8.64 -5.65
CA HIS A 36 9.94 -7.91 -6.91
C HIS A 36 11.32 -7.84 -7.56
N GLU A 37 12.37 -7.64 -6.77
CA GLU A 37 13.76 -7.66 -7.23
C GLU A 37 14.19 -9.03 -7.77
N ARG A 38 13.61 -10.12 -7.21
CA ARG A 38 13.74 -11.49 -7.76
C ARG A 38 12.92 -11.72 -9.03
N SER A 39 12.37 -10.66 -9.64
CA SER A 39 11.55 -10.70 -10.86
C SER A 39 10.23 -11.46 -10.69
N GLU A 40 9.69 -11.57 -9.47
CA GLU A 40 8.33 -12.08 -9.28
C GLU A 40 7.30 -11.11 -9.86
N LYS A 41 6.27 -11.65 -10.51
CA LYS A 41 5.19 -10.87 -11.10
C LYS A 41 4.36 -10.18 -10.02
N THR A 42 4.01 -8.91 -10.22
CA THR A 42 3.20 -8.10 -9.27
C THR A 42 1.92 -8.80 -8.82
N ASN A 43 1.21 -9.48 -9.73
CA ASN A 43 -0.02 -10.22 -9.37
C ASN A 43 0.25 -11.42 -8.45
N SER A 44 1.39 -12.08 -8.61
CA SER A 44 1.81 -13.19 -7.73
C SER A 44 2.11 -12.67 -6.33
N ILE A 45 2.87 -11.56 -6.24
CA ILE A 45 3.19 -10.89 -4.98
C ILE A 45 1.90 -10.41 -4.29
N ALA A 46 1.01 -9.76 -5.04
CA ALA A 46 -0.27 -9.28 -4.54
C ALA A 46 -1.13 -10.43 -3.99
N GLY A 47 -1.23 -11.54 -4.72
CA GLY A 47 -1.95 -12.74 -4.29
C GLY A 47 -1.37 -13.35 -3.01
N HIS A 48 -0.05 -13.48 -2.92
CA HIS A 48 0.62 -14.02 -1.74
C HIS A 48 0.33 -13.20 -0.48
N HIS A 49 0.36 -11.87 -0.57
CA HIS A 49 0.14 -11.00 0.58
C HIS A 49 -1.33 -10.63 0.82
N GLY A 50 -2.27 -11.14 0.01
CA GLY A 50 -3.68 -10.77 0.08
C GLY A 50 -3.93 -9.28 -0.21
N LEU A 51 -3.11 -8.69 -1.08
CA LEU A 51 -3.13 -7.28 -1.46
C LEU A 51 -3.67 -7.09 -2.87
N THR A 52 -3.99 -5.83 -3.19
CA THR A 52 -4.27 -5.43 -4.57
C THR A 52 -2.96 -5.06 -5.28
N PRO A 53 -2.87 -5.24 -6.62
CA PRO A 53 -1.71 -4.77 -7.40
C PRO A 53 -1.43 -3.27 -7.23
N SER A 54 -2.46 -2.44 -7.01
CA SER A 54 -2.32 -1.01 -6.72
C SER A 54 -1.58 -0.71 -5.41
N THR A 55 -1.80 -1.55 -4.38
CA THR A 55 -1.08 -1.43 -3.10
C THR A 55 0.39 -1.77 -3.30
N VAL A 56 0.68 -2.85 -4.04
CA VAL A 56 2.05 -3.27 -4.37
C VAL A 56 2.78 -2.17 -5.17
N SER A 57 2.12 -1.58 -6.17
CA SER A 57 2.67 -0.44 -6.92
C SER A 57 3.00 0.75 -6.02
N THR A 58 2.13 1.08 -5.06
CA THR A 58 2.37 2.17 -4.11
C THR A 58 3.58 1.90 -3.22
N ILE A 59 3.79 0.64 -2.82
CA ILE A 59 4.98 0.21 -2.07
C ILE A 59 6.24 0.42 -2.92
N PHE A 60 6.21 0.02 -4.19
CA PHE A 60 7.36 0.23 -5.10
C PHE A 60 7.69 1.71 -5.29
N LYS A 61 6.68 2.59 -5.40
CA LYS A 61 6.90 4.04 -5.50
C LYS A 61 7.61 4.63 -4.26
N SER A 62 7.59 3.94 -3.13
CA SER A 62 8.22 4.37 -1.88
C SER A 62 9.34 3.42 -1.42
N ALA A 63 9.85 2.57 -2.32
CA ALA A 63 10.79 1.51 -1.99
C ALA A 63 12.07 2.03 -1.32
N ASP A 64 12.64 3.12 -1.81
CA ASP A 64 13.88 3.67 -1.26
C ASP A 64 13.73 4.12 0.19
N SER A 65 12.63 4.83 0.50
CA SER A 65 12.34 5.25 1.88
C SER A 65 12.11 4.06 2.80
N ILE A 66 11.49 2.99 2.30
CA ILE A 66 11.24 1.76 3.06
C ILE A 66 12.56 1.03 3.34
N LYS A 67 13.45 0.89 2.35
CA LYS A 67 14.78 0.28 2.52
C LYS A 67 15.61 1.04 3.54
N LYS A 68 15.62 2.38 3.47
CA LYS A 68 16.35 3.23 4.43
C LYS A 68 15.82 3.11 5.85
N ALA A 69 14.50 2.98 6.02
CA ALA A 69 13.92 2.69 7.32
C ALA A 69 14.39 1.33 7.86
N GLY A 70 14.47 0.30 7.00
CA GLY A 70 14.97 -1.03 7.36
C GLY A 70 16.43 -1.02 7.81
N GLU A 71 17.31 -0.35 7.06
CA GLU A 71 18.72 -0.17 7.43
C GLU A 71 18.89 0.54 8.78
N THR A 72 18.07 1.57 9.03
CA THR A 72 18.12 2.35 10.27
C THR A 72 17.78 1.48 11.49
N ILE A 73 16.76 0.62 11.37
CA ILE A 73 16.38 -0.30 12.45
C ILE A 73 17.48 -1.35 12.66
N SER A 74 18.02 -1.91 11.59
CA SER A 74 19.13 -2.88 11.69
C SER A 74 20.36 -2.28 12.38
N SER A 75 20.73 -1.04 12.04
CA SER A 75 21.84 -0.35 12.69
C SER A 75 21.59 -0.09 14.18
N LEU A 76 20.36 0.27 14.54
CA LEU A 76 19.98 0.53 15.93
C LEU A 76 20.02 -0.76 16.78
N GLU A 77 19.49 -1.86 16.25
CA GLU A 77 19.54 -3.18 16.90
C GLU A 77 20.99 -3.62 17.13
N ALA A 78 21.85 -3.49 16.11
CA ALA A 78 23.27 -3.86 16.23
C ALA A 78 23.97 -3.16 17.42
N LYS A 79 23.65 -1.87 17.65
CA LYS A 79 24.21 -1.07 18.75
C LYS A 79 23.65 -1.40 20.14
N ARG A 80 22.45 -2.01 20.22
CA ARG A 80 21.82 -2.39 21.50
C ARG A 80 22.41 -3.68 22.08
N THR A 81 23.02 -4.50 21.24
CA THR A 81 23.60 -5.81 21.60
C THR A 81 25.09 -5.77 21.98
N THR A 82 25.67 -4.58 22.18
CA THR A 82 27.08 -4.40 22.62
C THR A 82 27.11 -3.82 24.02
#